data_AF-A0A5C6FHN9-F1
#
_entry.id   AF-A0A5C6FHN9-F1
#
_cell.length_a   1.000
_cell.length_b   1.000
_cell.length_c   1.000
_cell.angle_alpha   90.00
_cell.angle_beta   90.00
_cell.angle_gamma   90.00
#
_symmetry.space_group_name_H-M   'P 1'
#
loop_
_entity.id
_entity.type
_entity.pdbx_description
1 polymer ?
#
loop_
_entity_poly.entity_id
_entity_poly.type
_entity_poly.pdbx_seq_one_letter_code
_entity_poly.pdbx_strand_id
1 'polypeptide(L)'
;MTIICCQVQIDRLSFMTEKDVTDICVKLETGWPESISHEAGDDDGRYVNLFLTTSNRAETWGRIRSQMIESKLPGGELRNAMIVTMTGPNGWDDYLLLHHFDRTEPLDVLEQTTG
;
A
#
# COMPACT_ATOMS: atom_id res chain seq x y z
N MET A 1 16.59 -2.38 -4.94
CA MET A 1 15.31 -1.71 -5.23
C MET A 1 14.25 -2.35 -4.35
N THR A 2 13.36 -1.58 -3.74
CA THR A 2 12.23 -2.12 -2.94
C THR A 2 10.93 -1.86 -3.68
N ILE A 3 10.01 -2.82 -3.63
CA ILE A 3 8.63 -2.64 -4.08
C ILE A 3 7.72 -2.67 -2.86
N ILE A 4 6.80 -1.72 -2.78
CA ILE A 4 5.72 -1.72 -1.80
C ILE A 4 4.43 -1.90 -2.55
N CYS A 5 3.69 -2.96 -2.25
CA CYS A 5 2.38 -3.20 -2.82
C CYS A 5 1.31 -2.77 -1.81
N CYS A 6 0.49 -1.80 -2.19
CA CYS A 6 -0.73 -1.45 -1.49
C CYS A 6 -1.91 -2.10 -2.24
N GLN A 7 -2.34 -3.26 -1.77
CA GLN A 7 -3.50 -3.96 -2.32
C GLN A 7 -4.77 -3.45 -1.64
N VAL A 8 -5.69 -2.85 -2.39
CA VAL A 8 -6.98 -2.38 -1.90
C VAL A 8 -8.08 -3.34 -2.36
N GLN A 9 -8.78 -3.92 -1.40
CA GLN A 9 -9.94 -4.80 -1.60
C GLN A 9 -11.17 -3.93 -1.92
N ILE A 10 -11.54 -3.86 -3.19
CA ILE A 10 -12.59 -2.96 -3.69
C ILE A 10 -13.94 -3.29 -3.07
N ASP A 11 -14.26 -4.58 -2.89
CA ASP A 11 -15.53 -5.01 -2.30
C ASP A 11 -15.64 -4.70 -0.79
N ARG A 12 -14.55 -4.28 -0.15
CA ARG A 12 -14.55 -3.79 1.25
C ARG A 12 -14.76 -2.29 1.35
N LEU A 13 -14.76 -1.57 0.23
CA LEU A 13 -14.99 -0.12 0.20
C LEU A 13 -16.49 0.19 0.22
N SER A 14 -16.87 1.16 1.02
CA SER A 14 -18.23 1.62 1.30
C SER A 14 -18.65 2.78 0.41
N PHE A 15 -17.69 3.62 0.00
CA PHE A 15 -17.97 4.83 -0.81
C PHE A 15 -16.91 5.13 -1.87
N MET A 16 -15.82 4.37 -1.92
CA MET A 16 -14.80 4.49 -2.96
C MET A 16 -15.01 3.42 -4.04
N THR A 17 -14.72 3.79 -5.28
CA THR A 17 -14.73 2.90 -6.43
C THR A 17 -13.32 2.47 -6.80
N GLU A 18 -13.21 1.45 -7.66
CA GLU A 18 -11.93 1.06 -8.30
C GLU A 18 -11.27 2.26 -9.00
N LYS A 19 -12.07 3.12 -9.65
CA LYS A 19 -11.59 4.36 -10.26
C LYS A 19 -10.99 5.32 -9.23
N ASP A 20 -11.62 5.48 -8.07
CA ASP A 20 -11.07 6.35 -7.01
C ASP A 20 -9.71 5.83 -6.51
N VAL A 21 -9.52 4.51 -6.45
CA VAL A 21 -8.25 3.89 -6.07
C VAL A 21 -7.19 4.08 -7.16
N THR A 22 -7.52 3.87 -8.43
CA THR A 22 -6.57 4.11 -9.54
C THR A 22 -6.24 5.60 -9.70
N ASP A 23 -7.15 6.51 -9.38
CA ASP A 23 -6.88 7.95 -9.32
C ASP A 23 -5.87 8.32 -8.20
N ILE A 24 -5.73 7.50 -7.14
CA ILE A 24 -4.64 7.65 -6.16
C ILE A 24 -3.29 7.36 -6.83
N CYS A 25 -3.21 6.33 -7.69
CA CYS A 25 -1.99 6.00 -8.43
C CYS A 25 -1.50 7.21 -9.24
N VAL A 26 -2.40 7.82 -10.01
CA VAL A 26 -2.10 9.00 -10.84
C VAL A 26 -1.63 10.18 -10.00
N LYS A 27 -2.24 10.41 -8.83
CA LYS A 27 -1.83 11.49 -7.91
C LYS A 27 -0.43 11.25 -7.36
N LEU A 28 -0.09 10.01 -7.02
CA LEU A 28 1.22 9.64 -6.47
C LEU A 28 2.32 9.61 -7.52
N GLU A 29 2.01 9.37 -8.79
CA GLU A 29 2.98 9.32 -9.90
C GLU A 29 3.79 10.62 -10.05
N THR A 30 3.18 11.76 -9.69
CA THR A 30 3.83 13.07 -9.70
C THR A 30 4.50 13.44 -8.36
N GLY A 31 4.52 12.51 -7.42
CA GLY A 31 4.86 12.75 -6.03
C GLY A 31 6.25 12.26 -5.63
N TRP A 32 6.26 11.39 -4.62
CA TRP A 32 7.44 10.94 -3.90
C TRP A 32 7.94 9.51 -4.23
N PRO A 33 7.17 8.57 -4.82
CA PRO A 33 7.76 7.29 -5.21
C PRO A 33 8.65 7.47 -6.45
N GLU A 34 9.65 6.60 -6.63
CA GLU A 34 10.53 6.62 -7.81
C GLU A 34 9.76 6.18 -9.07
N SER A 35 8.84 5.24 -8.90
CA SER A 35 7.83 4.91 -9.90
C SER A 35 6.60 4.33 -9.21
N ILE A 36 5.46 4.41 -9.89
CA ILE A 36 4.23 3.77 -9.46
C ILE A 36 3.52 3.14 -10.65
N SER A 37 2.92 1.98 -10.44
CA SER A 37 2.00 1.35 -11.39
C SER A 37 0.83 0.73 -10.63
N HIS A 38 -0.19 0.28 -11.35
CA HIS A 38 -1.29 -0.45 -10.76
C HIS A 38 -1.72 -1.62 -11.62
N GLU A 39 -2.35 -2.60 -10.98
CA GLU A 39 -2.97 -3.77 -11.61
C GLU A 39 -4.27 -4.09 -10.87
N ALA A 40 -5.33 -4.36 -11.62
CA ALA A 40 -6.61 -4.79 -11.06
C ALA A 40 -6.76 -6.31 -11.22
N GLY A 41 -7.44 -6.95 -10.28
CA GLY A 41 -7.78 -8.36 -10.33
C GLY A 41 -9.08 -8.66 -9.59
N ASP A 42 -9.51 -9.92 -9.69
CA ASP A 42 -10.78 -10.42 -9.14
C ASP A 42 -10.62 -11.87 -8.67
N ASP A 43 -9.54 -12.14 -7.93
CA ASP A 43 -9.27 -13.45 -7.32
C ASP A 43 -9.65 -13.39 -5.85
N ASP A 44 -10.64 -14.20 -5.46
CA ASP A 44 -11.31 -14.16 -4.15
C ASP A 44 -11.90 -12.77 -3.76
N GLY A 45 -12.26 -11.97 -4.77
CA GLY A 45 -12.85 -10.65 -4.65
C GLY A 45 -12.08 -9.59 -5.44
N ARG A 46 -12.73 -8.47 -5.76
CA ARG A 46 -12.13 -7.42 -6.58
C ARG A 46 -11.07 -6.67 -5.80
N TYR A 47 -9.90 -6.50 -6.40
CA TYR A 47 -8.80 -5.75 -5.81
C TYR A 47 -8.06 -4.88 -6.82
N VAL A 48 -7.37 -3.87 -6.30
CA VAL A 48 -6.36 -3.08 -7.04
C VAL A 48 -5.06 -3.11 -6.27
N ASN A 49 -4.01 -3.58 -6.92
CA ASN A 49 -2.63 -3.45 -6.46
C ASN A 49 -2.06 -2.13 -6.93
N LEU A 50 -1.54 -1.32 -6.01
CA LEU A 50 -0.68 -0.18 -6.31
C LEU A 50 0.76 -0.58 -6.00
N PHE A 51 1.63 -0.61 -7.00
CA PHE A 51 3.04 -0.98 -6.85
C PHE A 51 3.89 0.27 -6.84
N LEU A 52 4.55 0.55 -5.72
CA LEU A 52 5.43 1.70 -5.53
C LEU A 52 6.88 1.23 -5.47
N THR A 53 7.72 1.78 -6.33
CA THR A 53 9.17 1.54 -6.29
C THR A 53 9.87 2.62 -5.47
N THR A 54 10.79 2.22 -4.60
CA THR A 54 11.54 3.15 -3.75
C THR A 54 12.91 2.62 -3.35
N SER A 55 13.88 3.54 -3.21
CA SER A 55 15.14 3.31 -2.49
C SER A 55 15.04 3.63 -0.99
N ASN A 56 14.08 4.45 -0.55
CA ASN A 56 13.90 4.85 0.85
C ASN A 56 12.65 4.20 1.47
N ARG A 57 12.82 2.97 1.95
CA ARG A 57 11.76 2.14 2.53
C ARG A 57 11.00 2.82 3.67
N ALA A 58 11.75 3.36 4.63
CA ALA A 58 11.19 3.93 5.86
C ALA A 58 10.40 5.22 5.56
N GLU A 59 10.95 6.09 4.74
CA GLU A 59 10.28 7.33 4.35
C GLU A 59 9.01 7.03 3.54
N THR A 60 9.09 6.15 2.54
CA THR A 60 7.93 5.76 1.75
C THR A 60 6.83 5.15 2.62
N TRP A 61 7.18 4.23 3.52
CA TRP A 61 6.20 3.65 4.42
C TRP A 61 5.54 4.72 5.31
N GLY A 62 6.32 5.64 5.88
CA GLY A 62 5.79 6.76 6.66
C GLY A 62 4.81 7.63 5.87
N ARG A 63 5.08 7.86 4.57
CA ARG A 63 4.19 8.60 3.68
C ARG A 63 2.89 7.84 3.37
N ILE A 64 2.96 6.54 3.06
CA ILE A 64 1.77 5.69 2.87
C ILE A 64 0.91 5.71 4.13
N ARG A 65 1.52 5.47 5.28
CA ARG A 65 0.80 5.45 6.56
C ARG A 65 0.10 6.79 6.83
N SER A 66 0.82 7.91 6.73
CA SER A 66 0.25 9.23 7.03
C SER A 66 -0.80 9.70 6.01
N GLN A 67 -0.62 9.40 4.71
CA GLN A 67 -1.49 9.91 3.65
C GLN A 67 -2.66 8.98 3.30
N MET A 68 -2.47 7.66 3.42
CA MET A 68 -3.45 6.66 2.98
C MET A 68 -4.11 5.90 4.14
N ILE A 69 -3.47 5.75 5.30
CA ILE A 69 -4.03 4.94 6.41
C ILE A 69 -4.56 5.83 7.54
N GLU A 70 -3.80 6.84 7.91
CA GLU A 70 -4.08 7.71 9.07
C GLU A 70 -4.77 9.02 8.67
N SER A 71 -4.92 9.29 7.38
CA SER A 71 -5.60 10.48 6.90
C SER A 71 -7.10 10.46 7.26
N LYS A 72 -7.68 11.62 7.54
CA LYS A 72 -9.10 11.72 7.96
C LYS A 72 -10.05 11.13 6.91
N LEU A 73 -9.83 11.47 5.64
CA LEU A 73 -10.52 10.91 4.48
C LEU A 73 -9.52 10.89 3.31
N PRO A 74 -9.46 9.81 2.52
CA PRO A 74 -10.20 8.54 2.67
C PRO A 74 -9.54 7.54 3.65
N GLY A 75 -8.61 7.95 4.51
CA GLY A 75 -7.73 7.01 5.20
C GLY A 75 -8.41 5.96 6.09
N GLY A 76 -9.52 6.30 6.75
CA GLY A 76 -10.30 5.30 7.50
C GLY A 76 -10.87 4.18 6.61
N GLU A 77 -11.25 4.51 5.39
CA GLU A 77 -11.79 3.57 4.41
C GLU A 77 -10.70 2.63 3.90
N LEU A 78 -9.61 3.22 3.40
CA LEU A 78 -8.45 2.49 2.92
C LEU A 78 -7.86 1.61 4.02
N ARG A 79 -7.76 2.10 5.26
CA ARG A 79 -7.29 1.31 6.40
C ARG A 79 -8.06 0.00 6.59
N ASN A 80 -9.38 -0.01 6.35
CA ASN A 80 -10.23 -1.18 6.54
C ASN A 80 -10.38 -2.05 5.28
N ALA A 81 -9.76 -1.65 4.16
CA ALA A 81 -9.82 -2.37 2.89
C ALA A 81 -8.44 -2.71 2.32
N MET A 82 -7.35 -2.26 2.94
CA MET A 82 -6.01 -2.34 2.35
C MET A 82 -5.12 -3.36 3.05
N ILE A 83 -4.27 -4.00 2.26
CA ILE A 83 -3.09 -4.76 2.69
C ILE A 83 -1.87 -4.01 2.14
N VAL A 84 -0.84 -3.82 2.96
CA VAL A 84 0.42 -3.23 2.53
C VAL A 84 1.55 -4.21 2.78
N THR A 85 2.24 -4.57 1.70
CA THR A 85 3.40 -5.46 1.73
C THR A 85 4.63 -4.74 1.19
N MET A 86 5.80 -5.18 1.61
CA MET A 86 7.07 -4.65 1.12
C MET A 86 7.99 -5.82 0.77
N THR A 87 8.61 -5.76 -0.40
CA THR A 87 9.59 -6.75 -0.86
C THR A 87 10.88 -6.07 -1.28
N GLY A 88 11.99 -6.59 -0.78
CA GLY A 88 13.34 -6.18 -1.15
C GLY A 88 13.84 -6.86 -2.42
N PRO A 89 15.15 -6.73 -2.72
CA PRO A 89 15.77 -7.34 -3.90
C PRO A 89 15.64 -8.87 -3.98
N ASN A 90 15.46 -9.55 -2.84
CA ASN A 90 15.29 -11.00 -2.78
C ASN A 90 13.81 -11.42 -2.86
N GLY A 91 12.90 -10.51 -3.19
CA GLY A 91 11.49 -10.80 -3.40
C GLY A 91 10.81 -11.27 -2.11
N TRP A 92 10.27 -12.50 -2.13
CA TRP A 92 9.55 -13.10 -1.00
C TRP A 92 10.43 -13.33 0.24
N ASP A 93 11.75 -13.48 0.07
CA ASP A 93 12.66 -13.67 1.21
C ASP A 93 12.82 -12.38 2.05
N ASP A 94 12.53 -11.22 1.45
CA ASP A 94 12.54 -9.91 2.10
C ASP A 94 11.11 -9.40 2.37
N TYR A 95 10.11 -10.28 2.34
CA TYR A 95 8.71 -9.92 2.47
C TYR A 95 8.39 -9.41 3.88
N LEU A 96 7.71 -8.26 3.95
CA LEU A 96 7.14 -7.72 5.17
C LEU A 96 5.66 -7.41 4.96
N LEU A 97 4.82 -7.81 5.91
CA LEU A 97 3.42 -7.40 6.03
C LEU A 97 3.32 -6.19 6.96
N LEU A 98 3.18 -4.99 6.38
CA LEU A 98 3.25 -3.73 7.12
C LEU A 98 1.88 -3.22 7.60
N HIS A 99 0.82 -3.60 6.90
CA HIS A 99 -0.56 -3.29 7.28
C HIS A 99 -1.50 -4.35 6.69
N HIS A 100 -2.55 -4.68 7.44
CA HIS A 100 -3.61 -5.56 6.98
C HIS A 100 -4.95 -5.03 7.49
N PHE A 101 -6.01 -5.18 6.69
CA PHE A 101 -7.35 -4.76 7.11
C PHE A 101 -7.88 -5.61 8.28
N ASP A 102 -7.54 -6.90 8.29
CA ASP A 102 -7.77 -7.79 9.42
C ASP A 102 -6.73 -7.51 10.49
N ARG A 103 -7.21 -7.15 11.68
CA ARG A 103 -6.39 -6.77 12.83
C ARG A 103 -5.84 -7.96 13.60
N THR A 104 -6.27 -9.18 13.27
CA THR A 104 -5.71 -10.39 13.87
C THR A 104 -4.44 -10.86 13.17
N GLU A 105 -4.16 -10.35 11.97
CA GLU A 105 -2.92 -10.68 11.26
C GLU A 105 -1.70 -10.07 11.98
N PRO A 106 -0.65 -10.87 12.23
CA PRO A 106 0.59 -10.35 12.78
C PRO A 106 1.27 -9.45 11.75
N LEU A 107 1.66 -8.25 12.18
CA LEU A 107 2.37 -7.29 11.33
C LEU A 107 3.86 -7.30 11.63
N ASP A 108 4.66 -7.17 10.58
CA ASP A 108 6.09 -6.96 10.69
C ASP A 108 6.41 -5.51 11.05
N VAL A 109 7.55 -5.31 11.71
CA VAL A 109 8.06 -3.98 12.03
C VAL A 109 9.16 -3.62 11.04
N LEU A 110 8.95 -2.53 10.30
CA LEU A 110 10.01 -1.93 9.52
C LEU A 110 10.96 -1.18 10.47
N GLU A 111 12.12 -1.79 10.78
CA GLU A 111 13.14 -1.12 11.58
C GLU A 111 13.58 0.18 10.87
N GLN A 112 13.54 1.30 11.60
CA GLN A 112 14.16 2.53 11.13
C GLN A 112 15.66 2.35 11.25
N THR A 113 16.35 2.15 10.14
CA THR A 113 17.81 2.25 10.15
C THR A 113 18.16 3.71 10.36
N THR A 114 18.42 4.10 11.61
CA THR A 114 19.10 5.37 11.92
C THR A 114 20.53 5.25 11.38
N GLY A 115 20.73 5.73 10.15
CA GLY A 115 22.04 5.99 9.55
C GLY A 115 22.39 7.46 9.65
#